data_AF-A0A1Y2HJQ3-F1
#
_entry.id   AF-A0A1Y2HJQ3-F1
#
_cell.length_a   1.000
_cell.length_b   1.000
_cell.length_c   1.000
_cell.angle_alpha   90.00
_cell.angle_beta   90.00
_cell.angle_gamma   90.00
#
_symmetry.space_group_name_H-M   'P 1'
#
loop_
_entity.id
_entity.type
_entity.pdbx_description
1 polymer ?
#
loop_
_entity_poly.entity_id
_entity_poly.type
_entity_poly.pdbx_seq_one_letter_code
_entity_poly.pdbx_strand_id
1 'polypeptide(L)'
;MCFLLNSSIPWLRDWIETECPLPYIRHFCRHFQRYISMHSAMAGFDLVETTRYDSGVISTPAAIADRSRGIAQAALVANRAWSPGDELLLCGGRLVSLSHEEEEDLQDRGRDFSVLLSRRSGEHNLFLGPGRFVNHDCRPNLAFVVHRTGEVHFRVLRPIAIGQELSVCYGGDYFGTANCECMCESCELTHRG
;
A
#
# COMPACT_ATOMS: atom_id res chain seq x y z
N MET A 1 12.95 -9.02 -22.63
CA MET A 1 11.82 -8.71 -23.54
C MET A 1 10.56 -8.55 -22.69
N CYS A 2 9.79 -7.46 -22.83
CA CYS A 2 8.59 -7.27 -22.00
C CYS A 2 7.49 -8.22 -22.46
N PHE A 3 6.96 -9.04 -21.54
CA PHE A 3 5.90 -10.02 -21.85
C PHE A 3 4.60 -9.37 -22.33
N LEU A 4 4.38 -8.09 -22.01
CA LEU A 4 3.20 -7.33 -22.40
C LEU A 4 3.20 -6.90 -23.87
N LEU A 5 4.32 -6.98 -24.59
CA LEU A 5 4.34 -6.76 -26.05
C LEU A 5 3.51 -7.82 -26.80
N ASN A 6 3.33 -8.99 -26.21
CA ASN A 6 2.44 -10.04 -26.72
C ASN A 6 1.03 -9.99 -26.09
N SER A 7 0.67 -8.92 -25.39
CA SER A 7 -0.62 -8.78 -24.72
C SER A 7 -1.76 -8.81 -25.73
N SER A 8 -2.83 -9.56 -25.43
CA SER A 8 -4.07 -9.55 -26.21
C SER A 8 -4.90 -8.27 -26.03
N ILE A 9 -4.47 -7.36 -25.14
CA ILE A 9 -5.12 -6.08 -24.85
C ILE A 9 -4.58 -5.01 -25.82
N PRO A 10 -5.37 -4.60 -26.85
CA PRO A 10 -4.83 -3.79 -27.95
C PRO A 10 -4.30 -2.43 -27.53
N TRP A 11 -5.04 -1.71 -26.68
CA TRP A 11 -4.63 -0.37 -26.21
C TRP A 11 -3.33 -0.43 -25.40
N LEU A 12 -3.13 -1.48 -24.60
CA LEU A 12 -1.93 -1.61 -23.77
C LEU A 12 -0.71 -1.88 -24.64
N ARG A 13 -0.88 -2.70 -25.68
CA ARG A 13 0.19 -2.96 -26.65
C ARG A 13 0.58 -1.68 -27.39
N ASP A 14 -0.41 -0.97 -27.93
CA ASP A 14 -0.22 0.27 -28.67
C ASP A 14 0.49 1.34 -27.81
N TRP A 15 0.05 1.53 -26.56
CA TRP A 15 0.69 2.44 -25.62
C TRP A 15 2.15 2.07 -25.32
N ILE A 16 2.45 0.77 -25.11
CA ILE A 16 3.82 0.31 -24.86
C ILE A 16 4.73 0.55 -26.09
N GLU A 17 4.19 0.38 -27.29
CA GLU A 17 4.96 0.50 -28.54
C GLU A 17 5.16 1.95 -28.99
N THR A 18 4.20 2.84 -28.72
CA THR A 18 4.18 4.20 -29.30
C THR A 18 4.40 5.32 -28.28
N GLU A 19 3.93 5.17 -27.05
CA GLU A 19 3.92 6.25 -26.04
C GLU A 19 4.89 6.01 -24.88
N CYS A 20 5.09 4.76 -24.46
CA CYS A 20 5.93 4.44 -23.33
C CYS A 20 7.43 4.61 -23.67
N PRO A 21 8.18 5.49 -22.99
CA PRO A 21 9.60 5.64 -23.26
C PRO A 21 10.36 4.32 -23.04
N LEU A 22 11.18 3.93 -24.02
CA LEU A 22 11.92 2.65 -24.02
C LEU A 22 12.63 2.33 -22.68
N PRO A 23 13.29 3.29 -21.98
CA PRO A 23 13.92 3.01 -20.69
C PRO A 23 12.92 2.57 -19.60
N TYR A 24 11.67 3.04 -19.67
CA TYR A 24 10.65 2.81 -18.66
C TYR A 24 9.82 1.55 -18.87
N ILE A 25 9.80 0.98 -20.08
CA ILE A 25 9.05 -0.26 -20.38
C ILE A 25 9.39 -1.35 -19.36
N ARG A 26 10.68 -1.56 -19.05
CA ARG A 26 11.08 -2.58 -18.06
C ARG A 26 10.52 -2.29 -16.67
N HIS A 27 10.49 -1.02 -16.25
CA HIS A 27 9.94 -0.61 -14.96
C HIS A 27 8.44 -0.81 -14.91
N PHE A 28 7.73 -0.39 -15.96
CA PHE A 28 6.30 -0.60 -16.13
C PHE A 28 5.94 -2.09 -16.07
N CYS A 29 6.56 -2.93 -16.90
CA CYS A 29 6.22 -4.36 -16.95
C CYS A 29 6.49 -5.06 -15.60
N ARG A 30 7.55 -4.67 -14.88
CA ARG A 30 7.81 -5.16 -13.51
C ARG A 30 6.79 -4.68 -12.49
N HIS A 31 6.30 -3.45 -12.61
CA HIS A 31 5.29 -2.91 -11.70
C HIS A 31 3.92 -3.55 -11.96
N PHE A 32 3.54 -3.65 -13.23
CA PHE A 32 2.35 -4.36 -13.69
C PHE A 32 2.32 -5.82 -13.20
N GLN A 33 3.43 -6.55 -13.36
CA GLN A 33 3.52 -7.93 -12.90
C GLN A 33 3.24 -8.08 -11.40
N ARG A 34 3.62 -7.11 -10.55
CA ARG A 34 3.32 -7.17 -9.11
C ARG A 34 1.82 -7.18 -8.85
N TYR A 35 1.06 -6.29 -9.51
CA TYR A 35 -0.40 -6.25 -9.39
C TYR A 35 -1.07 -7.50 -9.93
N ILE A 36 -0.60 -8.07 -11.04
CA ILE A 36 -1.16 -9.35 -11.49
C ILE A 36 -0.84 -10.48 -10.50
N SER A 37 0.38 -10.51 -9.97
CA SER A 37 0.83 -11.58 -9.08
C SER A 37 0.11 -11.58 -7.73
N MET A 38 -0.38 -10.42 -7.26
CA MET A 38 -1.13 -10.34 -6.00
C MET A 38 -2.46 -11.11 -6.05
N HIS A 39 -3.00 -11.36 -7.24
CA HIS A 39 -4.22 -12.15 -7.42
C HIS A 39 -3.97 -13.66 -7.57
N SER A 40 -2.71 -14.11 -7.46
CA SER A 40 -2.40 -15.53 -7.43
C SER A 40 -2.95 -16.17 -6.17
N ALA A 41 -3.44 -17.42 -6.26
CA ALA A 41 -3.78 -18.22 -5.08
C ALA A 41 -2.58 -18.40 -4.11
N MET A 42 -1.35 -18.23 -4.60
CA MET A 42 -0.15 -18.27 -3.77
C MET A 42 0.11 -16.98 -2.97
N ALA A 43 -0.62 -15.90 -3.26
CA ALA A 43 -0.46 -14.62 -2.56
C ALA A 43 -0.82 -14.74 -1.08
N GLY A 44 -1.82 -15.57 -0.76
CA GLY A 44 -2.24 -15.87 0.60
C GLY A 44 -3.08 -14.75 1.27
N PHE A 45 -3.65 -13.88 0.45
CA PHE A 45 -4.60 -12.83 0.85
C PHE A 45 -5.53 -12.47 -0.30
N ASP A 46 -6.64 -11.83 0.03
CA ASP A 46 -7.60 -11.25 -0.89
C ASP A 46 -7.65 -9.72 -0.72
N LEU A 47 -7.85 -8.99 -1.82
CA LEU A 47 -8.15 -7.55 -1.81
C LEU A 47 -9.67 -7.40 -1.69
N VAL A 48 -10.11 -6.74 -0.62
CA VAL A 48 -11.54 -6.55 -0.32
C VAL A 48 -11.87 -5.07 -0.18
N GLU A 49 -13.14 -4.72 -0.40
CA GLU A 49 -13.66 -3.39 -0.06
C GLU A 49 -13.81 -3.25 1.46
N THR A 50 -13.55 -2.06 1.99
CA THR A 50 -13.75 -1.74 3.42
C THR A 50 -14.45 -0.40 3.58
N THR A 51 -15.20 -0.24 4.65
CA THR A 51 -15.80 1.04 5.07
C THR A 51 -15.27 1.49 6.42
N ARG A 52 -14.21 0.84 6.94
CA ARG A 52 -13.68 1.10 8.28
C ARG A 52 -13.24 2.56 8.44
N TYR A 53 -12.58 3.09 7.42
CA TYR A 53 -12.03 4.45 7.44
C TYR A 53 -13.06 5.47 6.91
N ASP A 54 -14.34 5.08 6.88
CA ASP A 54 -15.46 5.88 6.39
C ASP A 54 -16.10 6.71 7.52
N SER A 55 -15.87 6.39 8.79
CA SER A 55 -16.62 6.97 9.91
C SER A 55 -16.48 8.50 9.99
N GLY A 56 -17.59 9.21 9.80
CA GLY A 56 -17.69 10.67 9.72
C GLY A 56 -17.38 11.47 10.99
N VAL A 57 -16.49 11.00 11.87
CA VAL A 57 -16.05 11.73 13.08
C VAL A 57 -14.88 12.66 12.77
N ILE A 58 -13.97 12.26 11.87
CA ILE A 58 -12.89 13.10 11.34
C ILE A 58 -12.82 12.83 9.84
N SER A 59 -13.67 13.52 9.08
CA SER A 59 -13.61 13.42 7.63
C SER A 59 -12.52 14.35 7.14
N THR A 60 -11.35 13.82 6.78
CA THR A 60 -10.38 14.62 6.01
C THR A 60 -11.05 15.05 4.71
N PRO A 61 -10.74 16.24 4.16
CA PRO A 61 -11.31 16.69 2.88
C PRO A 61 -11.15 15.66 1.76
N ALA A 62 -10.05 14.89 1.78
CA ALA A 62 -9.80 13.77 0.87
C ALA A 62 -10.83 12.63 1.02
N ALA A 63 -11.14 12.19 2.24
CA ALA A 63 -12.14 11.14 2.47
C ALA A 63 -13.56 11.56 2.05
N ILE A 64 -13.91 12.84 2.22
CA ILE A 64 -15.20 13.40 1.73
C ILE A 64 -15.22 13.42 0.20
N ALA A 65 -14.13 13.89 -0.42
CA ALA A 65 -14.00 13.93 -1.86
C ALA A 65 -14.04 12.52 -2.48
N ASP A 66 -13.38 11.54 -1.89
CA ASP A 66 -13.39 10.15 -2.36
C ASP A 66 -14.79 9.54 -2.28
N ARG A 67 -15.50 9.73 -1.16
CA ARG A 67 -16.91 9.31 -1.01
C ARG A 67 -17.81 9.93 -2.09
N SER A 68 -17.73 11.24 -2.28
CA SER A 68 -18.54 11.96 -3.29
C SER A 68 -18.22 11.54 -4.72
N ARG A 69 -17.02 11.00 -4.97
CA ARG A 69 -16.58 10.42 -6.25
C ARG A 69 -16.89 8.92 -6.38
N GLY A 70 -17.41 8.28 -5.33
CA GLY A 70 -17.68 6.83 -5.32
C GLY A 70 -16.41 5.98 -5.32
N ILE A 71 -15.30 6.50 -4.77
CA ILE A 71 -14.03 5.77 -4.69
C ILE A 71 -14.11 4.78 -3.51
N ALA A 72 -14.08 3.49 -3.82
CA ALA A 72 -14.07 2.43 -2.81
C ALA A 72 -12.73 2.40 -2.05
N GLN A 73 -12.80 2.28 -0.72
CA GLN A 73 -11.64 2.00 0.11
C GLN A 73 -11.39 0.49 0.13
N ALA A 74 -10.12 0.08 0.34
CA ALA A 74 -9.74 -1.32 0.29
C ALA A 74 -8.92 -1.76 1.50
N ALA A 75 -8.95 -3.06 1.76
CA ALA A 75 -8.14 -3.74 2.75
C ALA A 75 -7.62 -5.06 2.19
N LEU A 76 -6.55 -5.59 2.78
CA LEU A 76 -6.08 -6.95 2.48
C LEU A 76 -6.46 -7.88 3.62
N VAL A 77 -7.07 -9.01 3.29
CA VAL A 77 -7.52 -10.01 4.27
C VAL A 77 -6.82 -11.33 4.00
N ALA A 78 -6.31 -11.98 5.04
CA ALA A 78 -5.65 -13.27 4.91
C ALA A 78 -6.64 -14.36 4.43
N ASN A 79 -6.30 -15.08 3.36
CA ASN A 79 -7.09 -16.22 2.87
C ASN A 79 -6.48 -17.57 3.24
N ARG A 80 -5.34 -17.54 3.95
CA ARG A 80 -4.70 -18.68 4.60
C ARG A 80 -4.19 -18.29 5.98
N ALA A 81 -3.89 -19.28 6.81
CA ALA A 81 -3.19 -19.04 8.05
C ALA A 81 -1.72 -18.65 7.78
N TRP A 82 -1.19 -17.75 8.61
CA TRP A 82 0.21 -17.33 8.59
C TRP A 82 0.87 -17.50 9.95
N SER A 83 2.15 -17.87 9.94
CA SER A 83 2.96 -18.05 11.14
C SER A 83 3.96 -16.89 11.30
N PRO A 84 4.36 -16.55 12.54
CA PRO A 84 5.42 -15.58 12.78
C PRO A 84 6.69 -15.92 12.01
N GLY A 85 7.27 -14.94 11.33
CA GLY A 85 8.45 -15.11 10.48
C GLY A 85 8.16 -15.41 9.01
N ASP A 86 6.93 -15.83 8.66
CA ASP A 86 6.54 -16.01 7.26
C ASP A 86 6.69 -14.70 6.46
N GLU A 87 6.97 -14.81 5.17
CA GLU A 87 7.15 -13.66 4.28
C GLU A 87 6.03 -13.56 3.24
N LEU A 88 5.41 -12.38 3.18
CA LEU A 88 4.33 -12.04 2.25
C LEU A 88 4.92 -11.41 0.97
N LEU A 89 5.45 -12.26 0.10
CA LEU A 89 6.28 -11.81 -1.03
C LEU A 89 5.48 -11.18 -2.19
N LEU A 90 4.24 -11.62 -2.41
CA LEU A 90 3.40 -11.16 -3.53
C LEU A 90 2.56 -9.91 -3.20
N CYS A 91 2.71 -9.37 -2.00
CA CYS A 91 2.13 -8.09 -1.58
C CYS A 91 3.17 -6.95 -1.59
N GLY A 92 4.40 -7.22 -2.07
CA GLY A 92 5.48 -6.24 -2.00
C GLY A 92 5.26 -4.98 -2.82
N GLY A 93 6.19 -4.04 -2.68
CA GLY A 93 6.18 -2.78 -3.37
C GLY A 93 7.57 -2.19 -3.54
N ARG A 94 7.64 -0.89 -3.75
CA ARG A 94 8.89 -0.13 -3.85
C ARG A 94 8.77 1.17 -3.09
N LEU A 95 9.80 1.51 -2.33
CA LEU A 95 9.99 2.83 -1.75
C LEU A 95 10.85 3.67 -2.70
N VAL A 96 10.39 4.90 -2.94
CA VAL A 96 11.09 5.91 -3.71
C VAL A 96 11.20 7.15 -2.83
N SER A 97 12.43 7.61 -2.57
CA SER A 97 12.65 8.82 -1.79
C SER A 97 12.12 10.03 -2.55
N LEU A 98 11.43 10.90 -1.83
CA LEU A 98 10.87 12.13 -2.37
C LEU A 98 11.78 13.30 -2.02
N SER A 99 11.92 14.22 -2.97
CA SER A 99 12.35 15.58 -2.66
C SER A 99 11.25 16.36 -1.94
N HIS A 100 11.61 17.47 -1.30
CA HIS A 100 10.65 18.33 -0.62
C HIS A 100 9.57 18.90 -1.56
N GLU A 101 9.96 19.28 -2.79
CA GLU A 101 9.03 19.79 -3.81
C GLU A 101 8.03 18.70 -4.27
N GLU A 102 8.50 17.45 -4.42
CA GLU A 102 7.61 16.33 -4.77
C GLU A 102 6.66 15.97 -3.62
N GLU A 103 7.11 16.11 -2.37
CA GLU A 103 6.26 15.93 -1.21
C GLU A 103 5.16 16.98 -1.15
N GLU A 104 5.50 18.26 -1.32
CA GLU A 104 4.55 19.38 -1.32
C GLU A 104 3.52 19.23 -2.46
N ASP A 105 3.95 18.89 -3.69
CA ASP A 105 3.03 18.65 -4.82
C ASP A 105 2.07 17.48 -4.56
N LEU A 106 2.53 16.42 -3.88
CA LEU A 106 1.67 15.29 -3.53
C LEU A 106 0.64 15.67 -2.47
N GLN A 107 1.02 16.46 -1.47
CA GLN A 107 0.12 16.98 -0.44
C GLN A 107 -0.94 17.92 -1.04
N ASP A 108 -0.53 18.88 -1.86
CA ASP A 108 -1.42 19.84 -2.52
C ASP A 108 -2.48 19.16 -3.40
N ARG A 109 -2.11 18.03 -4.00
CA ARG A 109 -3.01 17.23 -4.85
C ARG A 109 -3.82 16.19 -4.08
N GLY A 110 -3.63 16.05 -2.76
CA GLY A 110 -4.27 15.02 -1.93
C GLY A 110 -3.91 13.60 -2.35
N ARG A 111 -2.65 13.36 -2.77
CA ARG A 111 -2.13 12.06 -3.24
C ARG A 111 -1.01 11.52 -2.35
N ASP A 112 -0.96 11.98 -1.10
CA ASP A 112 0.05 11.67 -0.09
C ASP A 112 -0.27 10.42 0.75
N PHE A 113 -1.40 9.74 0.51
CA PHE A 113 -1.85 8.53 1.24
C PHE A 113 -0.84 7.36 1.28
N SER A 114 0.20 7.38 0.44
CA SER A 114 1.24 6.37 0.35
C SER A 114 2.65 6.91 0.69
N VAL A 115 2.74 8.09 1.30
CA VAL A 115 4.00 8.70 1.72
C VAL A 115 4.35 8.22 3.12
N LEU A 116 5.47 7.51 3.26
CA LEU A 116 5.94 6.97 4.54
C LEU A 116 7.21 7.70 4.99
N LEU A 117 7.27 8.04 6.29
CA LEU A 117 8.46 8.60 6.90
C LEU A 117 9.44 7.50 7.31
N SER A 118 10.64 7.52 6.71
CA SER A 118 11.74 6.64 7.11
C SER A 118 12.33 7.12 8.43
N ARG A 119 12.08 6.40 9.54
CA ARG A 119 12.72 6.72 10.83
C ARG A 119 14.25 6.60 10.83
N ARG A 120 14.83 5.89 9.85
CA ARG A 120 16.29 5.70 9.75
C ARG A 120 16.99 6.88 9.10
N SER A 121 16.39 7.44 8.03
CA SER A 121 16.98 8.56 7.28
C SER A 121 16.32 9.89 7.56
N GLY A 122 15.13 9.91 8.16
CA GLY A 122 14.30 11.10 8.35
C GLY A 122 13.60 11.55 7.05
N GLU A 123 13.69 10.78 5.98
CA GLU A 123 13.19 11.17 4.65
C GLU A 123 11.79 10.60 4.39
N HIS A 124 11.01 11.38 3.63
CA HIS A 124 9.71 10.97 3.11
C HIS A 124 9.90 10.11 1.86
N ASN A 125 9.21 8.97 1.81
CA ASN A 125 9.31 8.01 0.73
C ASN A 125 7.93 7.66 0.21
N LEU A 126 7.74 7.72 -1.10
CA LEU A 126 6.54 7.22 -1.76
C LEU A 126 6.60 5.69 -1.83
N PHE A 127 5.60 5.02 -1.26
CA PHE A 127 5.44 3.57 -1.32
C PHE A 127 4.46 3.17 -2.42
N LEU A 128 4.92 2.43 -3.42
CA LEU A 128 4.12 2.01 -4.57
C LEU A 128 4.07 0.49 -4.72
N GLY A 129 2.97 -0.03 -5.30
CA GLY A 129 2.75 -1.45 -5.57
C GLY A 129 1.64 -2.04 -4.70
N PRO A 130 1.36 -3.35 -4.81
CA PRO A 130 0.29 -4.03 -4.07
C PRO A 130 0.22 -3.72 -2.57
N GLY A 131 1.39 -3.56 -1.92
CA GLY A 131 1.47 -3.27 -0.49
C GLY A 131 0.81 -1.95 -0.07
N ARG A 132 0.51 -1.04 -1.02
CA ARG A 132 -0.22 0.21 -0.74
C ARG A 132 -1.64 0.00 -0.19
N PHE A 133 -2.18 -1.21 -0.32
CA PHE A 133 -3.50 -1.59 0.22
C PHE A 133 -3.42 -2.20 1.63
N VAL A 134 -2.22 -2.38 2.19
CA VAL A 134 -2.05 -2.86 3.56
C VAL A 134 -2.27 -1.68 4.50
N ASN A 135 -3.36 -1.71 5.28
CA ASN A 135 -3.73 -0.60 6.14
C ASN A 135 -2.87 -0.46 7.39
N HIS A 136 -3.04 0.66 8.09
CA HIS A 136 -2.38 0.90 9.35
C HIS A 136 -3.06 0.20 10.53
N ASP A 137 -2.26 -0.40 11.41
CA ASP A 137 -2.67 -0.66 12.79
C ASP A 137 -1.54 -0.33 13.78
N CYS A 138 -1.90 0.23 14.94
CA CYS A 138 -0.95 0.60 16.00
C CYS A 138 -0.31 -0.63 16.69
N ARG A 139 -0.91 -1.81 16.58
CA ARG A 139 -0.35 -3.12 16.96
C ARG A 139 -0.48 -4.07 15.76
N PRO A 140 0.33 -3.86 14.70
CA PRO A 140 0.16 -4.56 13.43
C PRO A 140 0.50 -6.04 13.53
N ASN A 141 0.08 -6.81 12.51
CA ASN A 141 0.48 -8.21 12.34
C ASN A 141 1.58 -8.41 11.28
N LEU A 142 1.94 -7.36 10.53
CA LEU A 142 3.05 -7.34 9.58
C LEU A 142 4.09 -6.28 9.92
N ALA A 143 5.33 -6.49 9.49
CA ALA A 143 6.39 -5.49 9.47
C ALA A 143 6.98 -5.35 8.06
N PHE A 144 7.37 -4.13 7.71
CA PHE A 144 8.12 -3.85 6.49
C PHE A 144 9.50 -4.51 6.52
N VAL A 145 9.85 -5.19 5.43
CA VAL A 145 11.21 -5.62 5.13
C VAL A 145 11.66 -4.84 3.91
N VAL A 146 12.54 -3.86 4.14
CA VAL A 146 13.06 -2.96 3.10
C VAL A 146 14.45 -3.39 2.69
N HIS A 147 14.62 -3.67 1.41
CA HIS A 147 15.91 -4.00 0.80
C HIS A 147 16.66 -2.74 0.38
N ARG A 148 17.99 -2.83 0.23
CA ARG A 148 18.83 -1.72 -0.22
C ARG A 148 18.45 -1.20 -1.62
N THR A 149 17.78 -2.02 -2.42
CA THR A 149 17.30 -1.69 -3.77
C THR A 149 16.02 -0.84 -3.77
N GLY A 150 15.46 -0.56 -2.58
CA GLY A 150 14.16 0.07 -2.38
C GLY A 150 12.98 -0.91 -2.52
N GLU A 151 13.24 -2.19 -2.81
CA GLU A 151 12.20 -3.21 -2.84
C GLU A 151 11.72 -3.51 -1.42
N VAL A 152 10.41 -3.71 -1.28
CA VAL A 152 9.76 -3.93 0.01
C VAL A 152 8.89 -5.17 -0.07
N HIS A 153 8.96 -6.00 0.97
CA HIS A 153 7.97 -7.03 1.26
C HIS A 153 7.59 -6.97 2.74
N PHE A 154 6.71 -7.88 3.17
CA PHE A 154 6.28 -7.92 4.57
C PHE A 154 6.68 -9.23 5.24
N ARG A 155 7.00 -9.13 6.54
CA ARG A 155 7.19 -10.27 7.43
C ARG A 155 6.08 -10.33 8.47
N VAL A 156 5.58 -11.52 8.72
CA VAL A 156 4.54 -11.78 9.73
C VAL A 156 5.13 -11.70 11.13
N LEU A 157 4.49 -10.91 12.00
CA LEU A 157 4.94 -10.66 13.38
C LEU A 157 4.32 -11.61 14.41
N ARG A 158 3.08 -12.02 14.17
CA ARG A 158 2.27 -12.88 15.06
C ARG A 158 1.36 -13.78 14.22
N PRO A 159 0.81 -14.89 14.76
CA PRO A 159 -0.10 -15.74 13.99
C PRO A 159 -1.26 -14.92 13.40
N ILE A 160 -1.58 -15.18 12.13
CA ILE A 160 -2.70 -14.55 11.42
C ILE A 160 -3.65 -15.65 10.99
N ALA A 161 -4.91 -15.57 11.42
CA ALA A 161 -5.96 -16.49 11.01
C ALA A 161 -6.58 -16.07 9.67
N ILE A 162 -7.20 -17.03 8.98
CA ILE A 162 -8.01 -16.75 7.79
C ILE A 162 -9.10 -15.74 8.18
N GLY A 163 -9.30 -14.72 7.34
CA GLY A 163 -10.28 -13.65 7.55
C GLY A 163 -9.75 -12.46 8.34
N GLN A 164 -8.53 -12.49 8.89
CA GLN A 164 -7.95 -11.33 9.57
C GLN A 164 -7.37 -10.33 8.56
N GLU A 165 -7.60 -9.04 8.82
CA GLU A 165 -6.97 -7.95 8.06
C GLU A 165 -5.46 -7.94 8.26
N LEU A 166 -4.73 -7.74 7.17
CA LEU A 166 -3.28 -7.58 7.15
C LEU A 166 -2.95 -6.10 7.35
N SER A 167 -2.13 -5.80 8.34
CA SER A 167 -1.84 -4.42 8.75
C SER A 167 -0.38 -4.19 9.13
N VAL A 168 0.09 -2.95 8.95
CA VAL A 168 1.45 -2.49 9.28
C VAL A 168 1.42 -1.21 10.11
N CYS A 169 2.53 -0.86 10.75
CA CYS A 169 2.67 0.45 11.39
C CYS A 169 3.29 1.44 10.39
N TYR A 170 2.56 2.49 10.01
CA TYR A 170 3.06 3.53 9.10
C TYR A 170 4.02 4.50 9.80
N GLY A 171 3.79 4.75 11.08
CA GLY A 171 4.52 5.73 11.87
C GLY A 171 3.82 5.99 13.20
N GLY A 172 4.48 6.74 14.08
CA GLY A 172 3.91 7.13 15.38
C GLY A 172 3.03 8.38 15.31
N ASP A 173 3.19 9.15 14.24
CA ASP A 173 2.59 10.47 14.05
C ASP A 173 1.97 10.60 12.64
N TYR A 174 1.58 9.48 12.03
CA TYR A 174 1.05 9.46 10.68
C TYR A 174 -0.35 10.08 10.63
N PHE A 175 -1.18 9.76 11.62
CA PHE A 175 -2.54 10.28 11.78
C PHE A 175 -2.56 11.37 12.86
N GLY A 176 -1.82 12.45 12.64
CA GLY A 176 -1.61 13.52 13.62
C GLY A 176 -0.62 13.14 14.73
N THR A 177 -0.39 14.07 15.66
CA THR A 177 0.59 13.87 16.76
C THR A 177 0.20 12.65 17.59
N ALA A 178 1.13 11.72 17.78
CA ALA A 178 0.92 10.46 18.49
C ALA A 178 -0.26 9.63 17.94
N ASN A 179 -0.56 9.73 16.64
CA ASN A 179 -1.68 9.04 15.97
C ASN A 179 -3.04 9.36 16.62
N CYS A 180 -3.25 10.61 17.03
CA CYS A 180 -4.47 11.08 17.70
C CYS A 180 -5.73 11.10 16.82
N GLU A 181 -5.62 10.77 15.53
CA GLU A 181 -6.75 10.67 14.59
C GLU A 181 -6.86 9.24 14.00
N CYS A 182 -6.22 8.26 14.63
CA CYS A 182 -6.08 6.91 14.09
C CYS A 182 -7.31 6.03 14.32
N MET A 183 -7.88 5.51 13.23
CA MET A 183 -9.09 4.67 13.24
C MET A 183 -8.82 3.14 13.19
N CYS A 184 -7.61 2.69 13.54
CA CYS A 184 -7.28 1.25 13.52
C CYS A 184 -8.00 0.45 14.62
N GLU A 185 -8.08 -0.87 14.47
CA GLU A 185 -8.73 -1.77 15.44
C GLU A 185 -8.08 -1.68 16.83
N SER A 186 -6.74 -1.61 16.88
CA SER A 186 -6.03 -1.46 18.15
C SER A 186 -6.36 -0.16 18.90
N CYS A 187 -6.61 0.93 18.17
CA CYS A 187 -6.99 2.22 18.76
C CYS A 187 -8.42 2.14 19.32
N GLU A 188 -9.35 1.60 18.54
CA GLU A 188 -10.74 1.34 18.96
C GLU A 188 -10.79 0.51 20.26
N LEU A 189 -10.07 -0.61 20.31
CA LEU A 189 -10.01 -1.49 21.49
C LEU A 189 -9.35 -0.86 22.71
N THR A 190 -8.53 0.17 22.52
CA THR A 190 -7.82 0.86 23.62
C THR A 190 -8.38 2.24 23.94
N HIS A 191 -9.50 2.63 23.31
CA HIS A 191 -10.10 3.96 23.44
C HIS A 191 -9.10 5.10 23.20
N ARG A 192 -8.29 4.95 22.16
CA ARG A 192 -7.34 5.96 21.66
C ARG A 192 -7.63 6.26 20.20
N GLY A 193 -6.87 7.22 19.67
CA GLY A 193 -7.03 7.72 18.30
C GLY A 193 -8.18 8.71 18.17
#